data_AF-A0A5Q2MVI6-F1
#
_entry.id   AF-A0A5Q2MVI6-F1
#
_cell.length_a   1.000
_cell.length_b   1.000
_cell.length_c   1.000
_cell.angle_alpha   90.00
_cell.angle_beta   90.00
_cell.angle_gamma   90.00
#
_symmetry.space_group_name_H-M   'P 1'
#
loop_
_entity.id
_entity.type
_entity.pdbx_description
1 polymer ?
#
loop_
_entity_poly.entity_id
_entity_poly.type
_entity_poly.pdbx_seq_one_letter_code
_entity_poly.pdbx_strand_id
1 'polypeptide(L)'
;MGGNHFRSVNKVLLLVIDGMDCVNLTMAHTPIMDGIHGKTAVGVAHTEVLGAGAAITPIAHAMMGTGYNVIAHRPGKVATGRPYDYHGAPVETVGEVAREAGLLTAAVGKNEAAIVLGGSDQVDLRRLEMDGVDGSDDQVLSREILHILDQMDSGILVANYAAVDMMGHRKNVSLLIESVEKADALVGKLLESVDLEKTLLIITADHGTNPYTGNHNTAPTPICLITGQIKGRQNLGVVHNLEIAPTITSALGLRRPKQAFGRNLLPLAFGEKTEYSYHIQLEEQLEELYRLDQPRHLQQHT
;
A
#
# COMPACT_ATOMS: atom_id res chain seq x y z
N MET A 1 6.19 20.88 27.61
CA MET A 1 6.11 19.44 27.33
C MET A 1 5.35 19.28 26.01
N GLY A 2 6.05 19.30 24.88
CA GLY A 2 5.41 19.06 23.58
C GLY A 2 5.34 17.55 23.36
N GLY A 3 4.13 16.99 23.36
CA GLY A 3 3.93 15.55 23.22
C GLY A 3 4.52 15.02 21.90
N ASN A 4 5.05 13.81 21.94
CA ASN A 4 5.64 13.11 20.81
C ASN A 4 4.55 12.52 19.90
N HIS A 5 3.55 13.32 19.54
CA HIS A 5 2.35 12.87 18.83
C HIS A 5 2.36 13.36 17.37
N PHE A 6 1.96 12.48 16.46
CA PHE A 6 1.79 12.82 15.05
C PHE A 6 0.69 13.87 14.87
N ARG A 7 0.98 14.94 14.14
CA ARG A 7 -0.02 15.94 13.72
C ARG A 7 -0.54 15.54 12.33
N SER A 8 -1.83 15.69 12.10
CA SER A 8 -2.42 15.34 10.81
C SER A 8 -1.74 16.09 9.66
N VAL A 9 -1.56 15.41 8.55
CA VAL A 9 -1.04 15.94 7.28
C VAL A 9 -2.18 16.25 6.33
N ASN A 10 -1.91 17.01 5.28
CA ASN A 10 -2.90 17.35 4.27
C ASN A 10 -3.04 16.25 3.21
N LYS A 11 -1.91 15.62 2.87
CA LYS A 11 -1.83 14.67 1.76
C LYS A 11 -1.21 13.36 2.22
N VAL A 12 -1.67 12.27 1.62
CA VAL A 12 -1.00 10.97 1.70
C VAL A 12 -0.66 10.50 0.29
N LEU A 13 0.60 10.13 0.06
CA LEU A 13 1.02 9.42 -1.14
C LEU A 13 1.36 7.98 -0.74
N LEU A 14 0.57 7.01 -1.20
CA LEU A 14 0.93 5.60 -1.14
C LEU A 14 1.57 5.19 -2.47
N LEU A 15 2.88 4.95 -2.46
CA LEU A 15 3.63 4.41 -3.59
C LEU A 15 3.83 2.91 -3.39
N VAL A 16 3.20 2.11 -4.25
CA VAL A 16 3.37 0.66 -4.34
C VAL A 16 4.34 0.36 -5.48
N ILE A 17 5.39 -0.40 -5.20
CA ILE A 17 6.33 -0.91 -6.22
C ILE A 17 6.02 -2.40 -6.41
N ASP A 18 5.15 -2.69 -7.37
CA ASP A 18 4.58 -4.01 -7.68
C ASP A 18 5.69 -5.08 -7.79
N GLY A 19 5.59 -6.16 -6.99
CA GLY A 19 6.52 -7.29 -7.05
C GLY A 19 7.90 -7.07 -6.39
N MET A 20 8.14 -5.96 -5.70
CA MET A 20 9.42 -5.66 -5.04
C MET A 20 9.47 -6.19 -3.59
N ASP A 21 9.80 -7.47 -3.42
CA ASP A 21 10.13 -8.00 -2.10
C ASP A 21 11.52 -7.54 -1.58
N CYS A 22 11.79 -7.81 -0.31
CA CYS A 22 13.08 -7.49 0.33
C CYS A 22 14.27 -8.23 -0.30
N VAL A 23 14.06 -9.37 -0.98
CA VAL A 23 15.14 -10.11 -1.66
C VAL A 23 15.55 -9.36 -2.92
N ASN A 24 14.57 -8.98 -3.74
CA ASN A 24 14.75 -8.18 -4.95
C ASN A 24 15.38 -6.83 -4.61
N LEU A 25 14.95 -6.18 -3.53
CA LEU A 25 15.55 -4.92 -3.04
C LEU A 25 17.03 -5.10 -2.67
N THR A 26 17.36 -6.17 -1.92
CA THR A 26 18.75 -6.44 -1.48
C THR A 26 19.68 -6.81 -2.64
N MET A 27 19.14 -7.33 -3.74
CA MET A 27 19.92 -7.67 -4.94
C MET A 27 20.31 -6.44 -5.78
N ALA A 28 19.64 -5.30 -5.59
CA ALA A 28 19.80 -4.10 -6.38
C ALA A 28 20.62 -3.02 -5.65
N HIS A 29 21.32 -2.16 -6.39
CA HIS A 29 22.00 -1.01 -5.80
C HIS A 29 21.03 0.16 -5.62
N THR A 30 20.50 0.32 -4.39
CA THR A 30 19.40 1.26 -4.08
C THR A 30 19.79 2.32 -3.03
N PRO A 31 20.77 3.19 -3.32
CA PRO A 31 21.34 4.11 -2.34
C PRO A 31 20.32 5.12 -1.77
N ILE A 32 19.24 5.43 -2.51
CA ILE A 32 18.20 6.31 -1.98
C ILE A 32 17.40 5.56 -0.92
N MET A 33 16.78 4.43 -1.26
CA MET A 33 15.97 3.64 -0.35
C MET A 33 16.78 3.11 0.85
N ASP A 34 18.04 2.73 0.65
CA ASP A 34 18.98 2.40 1.73
C ASP A 34 19.35 3.60 2.60
N GLY A 35 19.39 4.80 2.00
CA GLY A 35 19.77 6.05 2.67
C GLY A 35 18.64 6.74 3.44
N ILE A 36 17.37 6.36 3.19
CA ILE A 36 16.18 6.99 3.75
C ILE A 36 16.14 6.94 5.31
N HIS A 37 16.89 6.04 5.93
CA HIS A 37 16.94 5.78 7.39
C HIS A 37 17.08 6.99 8.33
N GLY A 38 17.63 8.13 7.91
CA GLY A 38 17.91 9.27 8.80
C GLY A 38 16.70 10.08 9.26
N LYS A 39 15.56 9.99 8.55
CA LYS A 39 14.35 10.81 8.78
C LYS A 39 13.04 10.02 8.66
N THR A 40 13.10 8.70 8.80
CA THR A 40 11.96 7.83 8.48
C THR A 40 11.78 6.69 9.46
N ALA A 41 10.57 6.14 9.42
CA ALA A 41 10.29 4.85 10.04
C ALA A 41 10.34 3.77 8.96
N VAL A 42 11.10 2.71 9.24
CA VAL A 42 11.26 1.58 8.34
C VAL A 42 10.78 0.32 9.02
N GLY A 43 10.18 -0.56 8.24
CA GLY A 43 9.72 -1.87 8.68
C GLY A 43 9.75 -2.87 7.54
N VAL A 44 9.33 -4.07 7.86
CA VAL A 44 9.11 -5.11 6.86
C VAL A 44 7.65 -5.50 6.92
N ALA A 45 6.97 -5.34 5.80
CA ALA A 45 5.60 -5.79 5.61
C ALA A 45 5.59 -7.27 5.25
N HIS A 46 4.82 -8.04 6.02
CA HIS A 46 4.46 -9.39 5.68
C HIS A 46 3.19 -9.35 4.83
N THR A 47 3.32 -9.79 3.59
CA THR A 47 2.19 -10.07 2.72
C THR A 47 1.65 -11.45 3.09
N GLU A 48 0.89 -11.51 4.18
CA GLU A 48 0.13 -12.69 4.53
C GLU A 48 -1.26 -12.59 3.90
N VAL A 49 -1.42 -13.22 2.72
CA VAL A 49 -2.74 -13.45 2.12
C VAL A 49 -3.37 -14.64 2.82
N LEU A 50 -3.72 -14.46 4.08
CA LEU A 50 -4.50 -15.45 4.80
C LEU A 50 -5.90 -15.45 4.14
N GLY A 51 -6.34 -16.59 3.62
CA GLY A 51 -7.64 -16.77 2.95
C GLY A 51 -7.60 -17.02 1.43
N ALA A 52 -6.57 -16.61 0.70
CA ALA A 52 -6.46 -16.90 -0.75
C ALA A 52 -5.17 -17.63 -1.18
N GLY A 53 -4.27 -17.95 -0.25
CA GLY A 53 -3.12 -18.83 -0.51
C GLY A 53 -2.16 -18.37 -1.62
N ALA A 54 -2.26 -17.11 -2.06
CA ALA A 54 -1.48 -16.58 -3.18
C ALA A 54 -1.28 -15.08 -3.04
N ALA A 55 -0.02 -14.66 -3.19
CA ALA A 55 0.37 -13.27 -3.42
C ALA A 55 -0.29 -12.76 -4.72
N ILE A 56 -1.40 -12.04 -4.62
CA ILE A 56 -2.22 -11.62 -5.78
C ILE A 56 -2.40 -10.10 -5.72
N THR A 57 -1.94 -9.39 -6.76
CA THR A 57 -1.90 -7.91 -6.84
C THR A 57 -3.24 -7.26 -6.47
N PRO A 58 -4.42 -7.63 -7.06
CA PRO A 58 -5.69 -7.01 -6.67
C PRO A 58 -6.06 -7.17 -5.19
N ILE A 59 -5.81 -8.35 -4.62
CA ILE A 59 -6.18 -8.65 -3.23
C ILE A 59 -5.28 -7.89 -2.27
N ALA A 60 -3.97 -7.88 -2.52
CA ALA A 60 -3.02 -7.14 -1.70
C ALA A 60 -3.33 -5.63 -1.69
N HIS A 61 -3.61 -5.03 -2.85
CA HIS A 61 -4.03 -3.62 -2.94
C HIS A 61 -5.36 -3.37 -2.22
N ALA A 62 -6.33 -4.29 -2.34
CA ALA A 62 -7.60 -4.17 -1.62
C ALA A 62 -7.40 -4.17 -0.10
N MET A 63 -6.56 -5.06 0.43
CA MET A 63 -6.22 -5.10 1.87
C MET A 63 -5.55 -3.80 2.34
N MET A 64 -4.66 -3.20 1.53
CA MET A 64 -4.04 -1.90 1.83
C MET A 64 -5.08 -0.78 1.93
N GLY A 65 -6.15 -0.86 1.13
CA GLY A 65 -7.22 0.13 1.08
C GLY A 65 -8.32 -0.07 2.12
N THR A 66 -8.60 -1.30 2.54
CA THR A 66 -9.69 -1.60 3.49
C THR A 66 -9.20 -1.80 4.92
N GLY A 67 -7.95 -2.21 5.10
CA GLY A 67 -7.45 -2.68 6.39
C GLY A 67 -8.12 -3.99 6.85
N TYR A 68 -8.72 -4.71 5.91
CA TYR A 68 -9.53 -5.91 6.12
C TYR A 68 -9.15 -7.00 5.12
N ASN A 69 -9.38 -8.26 5.48
CA ASN A 69 -9.22 -9.37 4.54
C ASN A 69 -10.39 -9.38 3.55
N VAL A 70 -10.08 -9.36 2.27
CA VAL A 70 -11.05 -9.09 1.20
C VAL A 70 -10.67 -9.84 -0.07
N ILE A 71 -11.62 -9.93 -0.99
CA ILE A 71 -11.40 -10.32 -2.37
C ILE A 71 -11.57 -9.07 -3.25
N ALA A 72 -10.75 -8.99 -4.29
CA ALA A 72 -10.91 -7.99 -5.34
C ALA A 72 -10.45 -8.55 -6.69
N HIS A 73 -10.98 -7.96 -7.75
CA HIS A 73 -10.56 -8.25 -9.12
C HIS A 73 -9.80 -7.05 -9.70
N ARG A 74 -8.90 -7.32 -10.66
CA ARG A 74 -8.25 -6.26 -11.42
C ARG A 74 -9.30 -5.39 -12.14
N PRO A 75 -9.25 -4.05 -12.00
CA PRO A 75 -10.13 -3.18 -12.76
C PRO A 75 -9.88 -3.30 -14.27
N GLY A 76 -10.96 -3.24 -15.05
CA GLY A 76 -10.94 -3.35 -16.50
C GLY A 76 -12.33 -3.20 -17.10
N LYS A 77 -12.55 -3.76 -18.29
CA LYS A 77 -13.82 -3.59 -19.04
C LYS A 77 -15.08 -4.11 -18.31
N VAL A 78 -14.92 -5.11 -17.46
CA VAL A 78 -16.04 -5.85 -16.84
C VAL A 78 -16.09 -5.74 -15.31
N ALA A 79 -15.04 -5.20 -14.70
CA ALA A 79 -14.93 -5.07 -13.25
C ALA A 79 -14.31 -3.73 -12.90
N THR A 80 -14.84 -3.08 -11.88
CA THR A 80 -14.30 -1.81 -11.36
C THR A 80 -13.19 -2.02 -10.32
N GLY A 81 -13.04 -3.27 -9.85
CA GLY A 81 -12.10 -3.64 -8.79
C GLY A 81 -12.50 -3.17 -7.38
N ARG A 82 -13.81 -2.99 -7.13
CA ARG A 82 -14.32 -2.78 -5.77
C ARG A 82 -13.99 -3.98 -4.87
N PRO A 83 -13.42 -3.76 -3.67
CA PRO A 83 -13.24 -4.82 -2.67
C PRO A 83 -14.57 -5.33 -2.10
N TYR A 84 -14.63 -6.63 -1.82
CA TYR A 84 -15.75 -7.27 -1.15
C TYR A 84 -15.26 -8.37 -0.19
N ASP A 85 -16.06 -8.72 0.81
CA ASP A 85 -15.76 -9.80 1.74
C ASP A 85 -16.02 -11.19 1.12
N TYR A 86 -15.71 -12.27 1.85
CA TYR A 86 -15.91 -13.63 1.34
C TYR A 86 -17.40 -14.01 1.15
N HIS A 87 -18.35 -13.18 1.59
CA HIS A 87 -19.79 -13.33 1.33
C HIS A 87 -20.29 -12.50 0.15
N GLY A 88 -19.41 -11.71 -0.49
CA GLY A 88 -19.73 -10.85 -1.62
C GLY A 88 -20.29 -9.48 -1.24
N ALA A 89 -20.23 -9.07 0.04
CA ALA A 89 -20.64 -7.74 0.46
C ALA A 89 -19.50 -6.73 0.25
N PRO A 90 -19.78 -5.50 -0.20
CA PRO A 90 -18.74 -4.49 -0.40
C PRO A 90 -18.07 -4.10 0.91
N VAL A 91 -16.75 -3.91 0.88
CA VAL A 91 -15.96 -3.50 2.04
C VAL A 91 -15.46 -2.07 1.84
N GLU A 92 -15.62 -1.26 2.89
CA GLU A 92 -15.30 0.16 2.85
C GLU A 92 -13.78 0.39 2.74
N THR A 93 -13.39 1.32 1.87
CA THR A 93 -11.99 1.68 1.61
C THR A 93 -11.62 3.04 2.19
N VAL A 94 -10.32 3.29 2.34
CA VAL A 94 -9.79 4.62 2.69
C VAL A 94 -10.21 5.70 1.71
N GLY A 95 -10.40 5.36 0.43
CA GLY A 95 -10.89 6.30 -0.57
C GLY A 95 -12.32 6.75 -0.27
N GLU A 96 -13.22 5.82 0.08
CA GLU A 96 -14.60 6.15 0.43
C GLU A 96 -14.67 7.02 1.68
N VAL A 97 -13.87 6.68 2.70
CA VAL A 97 -13.74 7.50 3.92
C VAL A 97 -13.22 8.90 3.61
N ALA A 98 -12.21 9.03 2.74
CA ALA A 98 -11.66 10.31 2.35
C ALA A 98 -12.67 11.17 1.59
N ARG A 99 -13.39 10.59 0.62
CA ARG A 99 -14.43 11.30 -0.14
C ARG A 99 -15.62 11.72 0.73
N GLU A 100 -16.03 10.90 1.69
CA GLU A 100 -17.05 11.28 2.69
C GLU A 100 -16.63 12.52 3.49
N ALA A 101 -15.33 12.67 3.75
CA ALA A 101 -14.75 13.84 4.41
C ALA A 101 -14.43 15.02 3.46
N GLY A 102 -14.81 14.92 2.17
CA GLY A 102 -14.57 15.96 1.16
C GLY A 102 -13.13 16.05 0.66
N LEU A 103 -12.31 15.02 0.88
CA LEU A 103 -10.94 14.94 0.38
C LEU A 103 -10.89 14.31 -1.01
N LEU A 104 -9.94 14.77 -1.83
CA LEU A 104 -9.73 14.25 -3.17
C LEU A 104 -8.99 12.90 -3.15
N THR A 105 -9.35 12.04 -4.10
CA THR A 105 -8.70 10.75 -4.30
C THR A 105 -8.16 10.63 -5.72
N ALA A 106 -6.93 10.13 -5.86
CA ALA A 106 -6.25 9.99 -7.15
C ALA A 106 -5.51 8.66 -7.26
N ALA A 107 -5.55 8.03 -8.44
CA ALA A 107 -4.85 6.78 -8.72
C ALA A 107 -4.01 6.91 -10.00
N VAL A 108 -2.74 6.51 -9.93
CA VAL A 108 -1.80 6.55 -11.07
C VAL A 108 -1.04 5.24 -11.21
N GLY A 109 -0.80 4.82 -12.45
CA GLY A 109 -0.09 3.59 -12.77
C GLY A 109 -1.03 2.45 -13.11
N LYS A 110 -0.64 1.22 -12.77
CA LYS A 110 -1.46 0.03 -12.98
C LYS A 110 -2.83 0.16 -12.28
N ASN A 111 -3.85 -0.46 -12.87
CA ASN A 111 -5.25 -0.36 -12.46
C ASN A 111 -5.49 -0.68 -10.98
N GLU A 112 -4.66 -1.54 -10.37
CA GLU A 112 -4.73 -1.92 -8.98
C GLU A 112 -4.58 -0.76 -7.99
N ALA A 113 -3.93 0.35 -8.38
CA ALA A 113 -3.88 1.56 -7.57
C ALA A 113 -5.29 2.07 -7.21
N ALA A 114 -6.26 1.94 -8.13
CA ALA A 114 -7.63 2.38 -7.91
C ALA A 114 -8.39 1.49 -6.92
N ILE A 115 -8.00 0.21 -6.76
CA ILE A 115 -8.65 -0.71 -5.81
C ILE A 115 -8.53 -0.18 -4.38
N VAL A 116 -7.35 0.36 -4.03
CA VAL A 116 -7.08 0.96 -2.71
C VAL A 116 -8.09 2.07 -2.37
N LEU A 117 -8.59 2.76 -3.40
CA LEU A 117 -9.50 3.91 -3.28
C LEU A 117 -10.98 3.55 -3.48
N GLY A 118 -11.30 2.27 -3.61
CA GLY A 118 -12.67 1.79 -3.78
C GLY A 118 -13.06 1.52 -5.22
N GLY A 119 -12.11 1.37 -6.15
CA GLY A 119 -12.34 1.00 -7.54
C GLY A 119 -12.09 2.14 -8.54
N SER A 120 -11.94 1.79 -9.81
CA SER A 120 -11.63 2.73 -10.90
C SER A 120 -12.74 3.75 -11.19
N ASP A 121 -13.97 3.44 -10.80
CA ASP A 121 -15.15 4.32 -10.93
C ASP A 121 -15.29 5.33 -9.78
N GLN A 122 -14.39 5.28 -8.79
CA GLN A 122 -14.48 6.07 -7.56
C GLN A 122 -13.33 7.07 -7.39
N VAL A 123 -12.51 7.29 -8.43
CA VAL A 123 -11.32 8.17 -8.39
C VAL A 123 -11.68 9.57 -8.92
N ASP A 124 -11.35 10.61 -8.15
CA ASP A 124 -11.70 12.01 -8.45
C ASP A 124 -10.74 12.64 -9.48
N LEU A 125 -9.43 12.42 -9.30
CA LEU A 125 -8.37 12.97 -10.13
C LEU A 125 -7.56 11.87 -10.81
N ARG A 126 -7.40 12.00 -12.13
CA ARG A 126 -6.69 11.09 -13.04
C ARG A 126 -7.19 9.66 -13.04
N ARG A 127 -7.62 9.20 -14.21
CA ARG A 127 -8.32 7.94 -14.42
C ARG A 127 -7.50 7.01 -15.29
N LEU A 128 -6.48 6.35 -14.72
CA LEU A 128 -5.77 5.23 -15.37
C LEU A 128 -5.46 5.48 -16.87
N GLU A 129 -5.46 4.44 -17.70
CA GLU A 129 -5.28 4.48 -19.16
C GLU A 129 -6.30 5.38 -19.90
N MET A 130 -7.42 5.75 -19.26
CA MET A 130 -8.47 6.58 -19.90
C MET A 130 -8.01 8.02 -20.16
N ASP A 131 -6.99 8.48 -19.43
CA ASP A 131 -6.34 9.77 -19.69
C ASP A 131 -5.14 9.65 -20.66
N GLY A 132 -4.92 8.47 -21.27
CA GLY A 132 -3.86 8.23 -22.25
C GLY A 132 -2.46 8.10 -21.66
N VAL A 133 -2.36 7.90 -20.34
CA VAL A 133 -1.09 7.73 -19.62
C VAL A 133 -0.62 6.28 -19.74
N ASP A 134 0.63 6.07 -20.15
CA ASP A 134 1.26 4.74 -20.16
C ASP A 134 1.49 4.27 -18.72
N GLY A 135 0.60 3.36 -18.25
CA GLY A 135 0.67 2.73 -16.93
C GLY A 135 1.88 1.84 -16.69
N SER A 136 2.73 1.63 -17.70
CA SER A 136 3.88 0.73 -17.66
C SER A 136 5.26 1.42 -17.60
N ASP A 137 5.33 2.73 -17.80
CA ASP A 137 6.58 3.49 -17.64
C ASP A 137 6.58 4.32 -16.36
N ASP A 138 7.26 3.80 -15.35
CA ASP A 138 7.41 4.46 -14.05
C ASP A 138 7.94 5.91 -14.14
N GLN A 139 8.70 6.28 -15.18
CA GLN A 139 9.13 7.68 -15.34
C GLN A 139 7.97 8.62 -15.69
N VAL A 140 7.05 8.16 -16.53
CA VAL A 140 5.81 8.89 -16.85
C VAL A 140 4.97 9.00 -15.58
N LEU A 141 4.83 7.90 -14.85
CA LEU A 141 4.08 7.86 -13.59
C LEU A 141 4.67 8.81 -12.55
N SER A 142 5.99 8.88 -12.38
CA SER A 142 6.62 9.83 -11.45
C SER A 142 6.28 11.29 -11.77
N ARG A 143 6.26 11.67 -13.05
CA ARG A 143 5.89 13.04 -13.45
C ARG A 143 4.42 13.32 -13.15
N GLU A 144 3.56 12.35 -13.41
CA GLU A 144 2.13 12.47 -13.14
C GLU A 144 1.82 12.56 -11.64
N ILE A 145 2.53 11.77 -10.81
CA ILE A 145 2.43 11.86 -9.35
C ILE A 145 2.70 13.29 -8.87
N LEU A 146 3.79 13.90 -9.32
CA LEU A 146 4.14 15.27 -8.93
C LEU A 146 3.12 16.29 -9.43
N HIS A 147 2.62 16.11 -10.66
CA HIS A 147 1.58 16.98 -11.22
C HIS A 147 0.28 16.95 -10.41
N ILE A 148 -0.17 15.75 -10.01
CA ILE A 148 -1.37 15.60 -9.18
C ILE A 148 -1.14 16.18 -7.79
N LEU A 149 0.01 15.92 -7.16
CA LEU A 149 0.32 16.46 -5.83
C LEU A 149 0.37 17.98 -5.81
N ASP A 150 0.76 18.63 -6.91
CA ASP A 150 0.72 20.09 -7.06
C ASP A 150 -0.72 20.63 -7.14
N GLN A 151 -1.62 19.88 -7.78
CA GLN A 151 -3.04 20.26 -7.95
C GLN A 151 -3.94 19.89 -6.77
N MET A 152 -3.52 18.93 -5.96
CA MET A 152 -4.30 18.41 -4.84
C MET A 152 -3.90 19.14 -3.56
N ASP A 153 -4.80 19.92 -2.95
CA ASP A 153 -4.52 20.58 -1.66
C ASP A 153 -4.56 19.62 -0.47
N SER A 154 -5.52 18.69 -0.48
CA SER A 154 -5.69 17.66 0.54
C SER A 154 -6.34 16.41 -0.03
N GLY A 155 -5.81 15.24 0.30
CA GLY A 155 -6.29 13.99 -0.31
C GLY A 155 -5.36 12.79 -0.19
N ILE A 156 -5.76 11.73 -0.90
CA ILE A 156 -5.00 10.49 -1.03
C ILE A 156 -4.63 10.30 -2.50
N LEU A 157 -3.34 10.15 -2.78
CA LEU A 157 -2.83 9.67 -4.06
C LEU A 157 -2.24 8.28 -3.87
N VAL A 158 -2.69 7.34 -4.70
CA VAL A 158 -2.12 5.98 -4.78
C VAL A 158 -1.41 5.85 -6.13
N ALA A 159 -0.15 5.44 -6.09
CA ALA A 159 0.65 5.20 -7.27
C ALA A 159 1.14 3.75 -7.28
N ASN A 160 1.09 3.08 -8.43
CA ASN A 160 1.62 1.74 -8.60
C ASN A 160 2.68 1.68 -9.72
N TYR A 161 3.94 1.48 -9.35
CA TYR A 161 5.05 1.22 -10.28
C TYR A 161 5.11 -0.26 -10.61
N ALA A 162 4.99 -0.59 -11.90
CA ALA A 162 4.74 -1.95 -12.35
C ALA A 162 5.98 -2.66 -12.91
N ALA A 163 7.08 -1.93 -13.15
CA ALA A 163 8.19 -2.45 -13.93
C ALA A 163 8.86 -3.68 -13.30
N VAL A 164 9.01 -3.69 -11.97
CA VAL A 164 9.66 -4.79 -11.23
C VAL A 164 8.92 -6.10 -11.43
N ASP A 165 7.62 -6.14 -11.12
CA ASP A 165 6.76 -7.30 -11.35
C ASP A 165 6.74 -7.72 -12.83
N MET A 166 6.58 -6.76 -13.76
CA MET A 166 6.57 -7.03 -15.20
C MET A 166 7.86 -7.71 -15.68
N MET A 167 9.02 -7.30 -15.19
CA MET A 167 10.30 -7.92 -15.55
C MET A 167 10.49 -9.27 -14.84
N GLY A 168 9.99 -9.41 -13.62
CA GLY A 168 9.96 -10.68 -12.88
C GLY A 168 9.17 -11.75 -13.63
N HIS A 169 7.97 -11.43 -14.10
CA HIS A 169 7.16 -12.33 -14.94
C HIS A 169 7.84 -12.74 -16.25
N ARG A 170 8.68 -11.86 -16.82
CA ARG A 170 9.49 -12.16 -18.02
C ARG A 170 10.69 -13.06 -17.73
N LYS A 171 10.90 -13.46 -16.48
CA LYS A 171 12.01 -14.28 -16.01
C LYS A 171 13.39 -13.68 -16.31
N ASN A 172 13.47 -12.35 -16.24
CA ASN A 172 14.70 -11.62 -16.54
C ASN A 172 15.23 -10.98 -15.26
N VAL A 173 16.16 -11.68 -14.59
CA VAL A 173 16.78 -11.23 -13.34
C VAL A 173 17.47 -9.88 -13.50
N SER A 174 18.22 -9.68 -14.58
CA SER A 174 18.97 -8.44 -14.83
C SER A 174 18.03 -7.24 -15.00
N LEU A 175 16.99 -7.37 -15.83
CA LEU A 175 16.01 -6.28 -16.01
C LEU A 175 15.16 -6.06 -14.76
N LEU A 176 14.91 -7.09 -13.95
CA LEU A 176 14.25 -6.92 -12.66
C LEU A 176 15.12 -6.05 -11.73
N ILE A 177 16.41 -6.37 -11.59
CA ILE A 177 17.35 -5.59 -10.78
C ILE A 177 17.40 -4.14 -11.28
N GLU A 178 17.59 -3.93 -12.59
CA GLU A 178 17.59 -2.59 -13.19
C GLU A 178 16.27 -1.83 -12.94
N SER A 179 15.13 -2.53 -12.90
CA SER A 179 13.83 -1.92 -12.60
C SER A 179 13.74 -1.46 -11.14
N VAL A 180 14.31 -2.22 -10.20
CA VAL A 180 14.42 -1.82 -8.79
C VAL A 180 15.32 -0.60 -8.63
N GLU A 181 16.47 -0.57 -9.32
CA GLU A 181 17.39 0.60 -9.31
C GLU A 181 16.76 1.84 -9.97
N LYS A 182 15.97 1.64 -11.03
CA LYS A 182 15.19 2.73 -11.64
C LYS A 182 14.14 3.26 -10.67
N ALA A 183 13.42 2.38 -9.96
CA ALA A 183 12.46 2.78 -8.94
C ALA A 183 13.12 3.58 -7.80
N ASP A 184 14.31 3.16 -7.34
CA ASP A 184 15.12 3.89 -6.35
C ASP A 184 15.42 5.33 -6.77
N ALA A 185 15.91 5.51 -8.01
CA ALA A 185 16.19 6.83 -8.55
C ALA A 185 14.93 7.71 -8.67
N LEU A 186 13.77 7.11 -8.98
CA LEU A 186 12.49 7.82 -9.06
C LEU A 186 11.97 8.21 -7.66
N VAL A 187 12.14 7.34 -6.67
CA VAL A 187 11.87 7.65 -5.26
C VAL A 187 12.69 8.87 -4.82
N GLY A 188 13.97 8.95 -5.20
CA GLY A 188 14.80 10.12 -4.93
C GLY A 188 14.20 11.42 -5.45
N LYS A 189 13.74 11.43 -6.70
CA LYS A 189 13.08 12.60 -7.30
C LYS A 189 11.78 12.99 -6.60
N LEU A 190 10.99 12.01 -6.15
CA LEU A 190 9.79 12.26 -5.37
C LEU A 190 10.15 12.90 -4.02
N LEU A 191 11.14 12.38 -3.32
CA LEU A 191 11.60 12.92 -2.03
C LEU A 191 12.12 14.35 -2.12
N GLU A 192 12.74 14.72 -3.24
CA GLU A 192 13.21 16.09 -3.49
C GLU A 192 12.06 17.08 -3.75
N SER A 193 10.93 16.60 -4.27
CA SER A 193 9.85 17.45 -4.79
C SER A 193 8.63 17.52 -3.86
N VAL A 194 8.41 16.49 -3.03
CA VAL A 194 7.25 16.41 -2.13
C VAL A 194 7.47 17.25 -0.87
N ASP A 195 6.50 18.10 -0.53
CA ASP A 195 6.46 18.80 0.76
C ASP A 195 6.12 17.82 1.90
N LEU A 196 7.16 17.24 2.49
CA LEU A 196 7.06 16.25 3.58
C LEU A 196 6.53 16.83 4.90
N GLU A 197 6.47 18.15 5.07
CA GLU A 197 5.82 18.76 6.24
C GLU A 197 4.29 18.63 6.18
N LYS A 198 3.73 18.55 4.96
CA LYS A 198 2.29 18.43 4.70
C LYS A 198 1.87 17.08 4.13
N THR A 199 2.83 16.18 3.91
CA THR A 199 2.61 14.90 3.23
C THR A 199 3.18 13.75 4.03
N LEU A 200 2.40 12.69 4.18
CA LEU A 200 2.92 11.37 4.53
C LEU A 200 3.14 10.58 3.24
N LEU A 201 4.39 10.27 2.93
CA LEU A 201 4.76 9.34 1.87
C LEU A 201 4.93 7.94 2.48
N ILE A 202 4.20 6.98 1.94
CA ILE A 202 4.28 5.56 2.27
C ILE A 202 4.85 4.85 1.04
N ILE A 203 5.99 4.19 1.18
CA ILE A 203 6.58 3.34 0.13
C ILE A 203 6.44 1.90 0.57
N THR A 204 5.86 1.05 -0.28
CA THR A 204 5.70 -0.38 0.00
C THR A 204 5.70 -1.19 -1.29
N ALA A 205 5.60 -2.52 -1.17
CA ALA A 205 5.20 -3.41 -2.24
C ALA A 205 4.01 -4.28 -1.80
N ASP A 206 3.30 -4.83 -2.78
CA ASP A 206 2.11 -5.66 -2.59
C ASP A 206 2.43 -7.15 -2.47
N HIS A 207 3.49 -7.60 -3.15
CA HIS A 207 4.09 -8.92 -3.02
C HIS A 207 5.53 -8.94 -3.54
N GLY A 208 6.17 -10.13 -3.50
CA GLY A 208 7.40 -10.41 -4.23
C GLY A 208 7.18 -11.10 -5.56
N THR A 209 8.14 -11.01 -6.46
CA THR A 209 8.13 -11.75 -7.74
C THR A 209 9.45 -12.49 -7.91
N ASN A 210 9.38 -13.81 -8.10
CA ASN A 210 10.56 -14.65 -8.30
C ASN A 210 10.97 -14.61 -9.79
N PRO A 211 12.11 -14.02 -10.14
CA PRO A 211 12.53 -13.86 -11.54
C PRO A 211 13.03 -15.15 -12.20
N TYR A 212 13.15 -16.27 -11.48
CA TYR A 212 13.48 -17.56 -12.08
C TYR A 212 12.22 -18.33 -12.52
N THR A 213 11.18 -18.27 -11.70
CA THR A 213 9.91 -18.96 -12.00
C THR A 213 8.96 -18.08 -12.80
N GLY A 214 9.04 -16.75 -12.64
CA GLY A 214 8.09 -15.78 -13.15
C GLY A 214 6.80 -15.71 -12.34
N ASN A 215 6.77 -16.31 -11.15
CA ASN A 215 5.58 -16.34 -10.28
C ASN A 215 5.74 -15.37 -9.12
N HIS A 216 4.62 -14.89 -8.61
CA HIS A 216 4.60 -14.17 -7.34
C HIS A 216 5.06 -15.08 -6.20
N ASN A 217 5.60 -14.49 -5.16
CA ASN A 217 6.04 -15.15 -3.95
C ASN A 217 5.52 -14.39 -2.72
N THR A 218 5.63 -15.00 -1.54
CA THR A 218 5.21 -14.41 -0.26
C THR A 218 6.40 -13.92 0.55
N ALA A 219 7.53 -13.62 -0.10
CA ALA A 219 8.65 -13.01 0.59
C ALA A 219 8.21 -11.65 1.18
N PRO A 220 8.74 -11.24 2.33
CA PRO A 220 8.36 -9.98 2.93
C PRO A 220 8.67 -8.80 2.01
N THR A 221 7.79 -7.81 2.01
CA THR A 221 7.92 -6.58 1.25
C THR A 221 8.44 -5.45 2.14
N PRO A 222 9.20 -4.47 1.62
CA PRO A 222 9.64 -3.35 2.42
C PRO A 222 8.46 -2.41 2.72
N ILE A 223 8.49 -1.73 3.87
CA ILE A 223 7.63 -0.57 4.13
C ILE A 223 8.44 0.60 4.69
N CYS A 224 8.15 1.80 4.22
CA CYS A 224 8.72 3.04 4.75
C CYS A 224 7.66 4.11 4.92
N LEU A 225 7.65 4.76 6.10
CA LEU A 225 6.85 5.94 6.39
C LEU A 225 7.75 7.17 6.46
N ILE A 226 7.43 8.16 5.64
CA ILE A 226 8.28 9.33 5.37
C ILE A 226 7.45 10.60 5.53
N THR A 227 7.87 11.47 6.45
CA THR A 227 7.30 12.81 6.66
C THR A 227 8.32 13.66 7.43
N GLY A 228 8.21 15.00 7.36
CA GLY A 228 9.03 15.93 8.14
C GLY A 228 8.85 15.79 9.66
N GLN A 229 7.80 15.10 10.10
CA GLN A 229 7.51 14.90 11.52
C GLN A 229 8.27 13.73 12.16
N ILE A 230 8.68 12.72 11.38
CA ILE A 230 9.42 11.56 11.90
C ILE A 230 10.88 11.95 12.10
N LYS A 231 11.42 11.65 13.29
CA LYS A 231 12.79 12.01 13.66
C LYS A 231 13.64 10.76 13.87
N GLY A 232 14.79 10.75 13.21
CA GLY A 232 15.75 9.65 13.27
C GLY A 232 15.21 8.38 12.64
N ARG A 233 15.92 7.28 12.88
CA ARG A 233 15.53 5.95 12.42
C ARG A 233 14.58 5.31 13.41
N GLN A 234 13.38 4.96 12.95
CA GLN A 234 12.42 4.18 13.74
C GLN A 234 12.21 2.81 13.11
N ASN A 235 12.03 1.79 13.94
CA ASN A 235 11.79 0.42 13.49
C ASN A 235 10.32 0.07 13.76
N LEU A 236 9.56 -0.12 12.69
CA LEU A 236 8.15 -0.54 12.75
C LEU A 236 8.01 -2.03 13.07
N GLY A 237 9.09 -2.80 12.95
CA GLY A 237 9.09 -4.25 13.11
C GLY A 237 8.42 -4.96 11.94
N VAL A 238 7.74 -6.06 12.24
CA VAL A 238 6.87 -6.76 11.29
C VAL A 238 5.53 -6.04 11.24
N VAL A 239 5.12 -5.67 10.03
CA VAL A 239 3.83 -5.03 9.73
C VAL A 239 3.02 -5.91 8.78
N HIS A 240 1.73 -5.65 8.64
CA HIS A 240 0.84 -6.27 7.67
C HIS A 240 0.25 -5.20 6.75
N ASN A 241 -0.07 -5.58 5.50
CA ASN A 241 -0.72 -4.66 4.54
C ASN A 241 -2.04 -4.08 5.09
N LEU A 242 -2.71 -4.79 6.00
CA LEU A 242 -3.92 -4.38 6.70
C LEU A 242 -3.74 -3.14 7.59
N GLU A 243 -2.51 -2.82 7.97
CA GLU A 243 -2.18 -1.67 8.83
C GLU A 243 -2.02 -0.37 8.03
N ILE A 244 -1.92 -0.45 6.69
CA ILE A 244 -1.77 0.71 5.82
C ILE A 244 -3.03 1.59 5.87
N ALA A 245 -4.23 1.02 5.71
CA ALA A 245 -5.48 1.79 5.73
C ALA A 245 -5.72 2.57 7.05
N PRO A 246 -5.59 1.95 8.25
CA PRO A 246 -5.61 2.66 9.53
C PRO A 246 -4.56 3.75 9.66
N THR A 247 -3.37 3.56 9.07
CA THR A 247 -2.31 4.58 9.07
C THR A 247 -2.64 5.75 8.14
N ILE A 248 -3.13 5.51 6.93
CA ILE A 248 -3.55 6.55 5.99
C ILE A 248 -4.65 7.42 6.62
N THR A 249 -5.71 6.79 7.13
CA THR A 249 -6.83 7.51 7.75
C THR A 249 -6.40 8.30 8.98
N SER A 250 -5.58 7.71 9.86
CA SER A 250 -5.04 8.42 11.01
C SER A 250 -4.14 9.59 10.61
N ALA A 251 -3.36 9.47 9.53
CA ALA A 251 -2.48 10.54 9.06
C ALA A 251 -3.29 11.77 8.60
N LEU A 252 -4.47 11.54 8.03
CA LEU A 252 -5.39 12.59 7.57
C LEU A 252 -6.39 13.04 8.65
N GLY A 253 -6.34 12.48 9.86
CA GLY A 253 -7.30 12.78 10.92
C GLY A 253 -8.72 12.27 10.66
N LEU A 254 -8.86 11.21 9.87
CA LEU A 254 -10.13 10.59 9.50
C LEU A 254 -10.50 9.43 10.43
N ARG A 255 -11.77 9.03 10.39
CA ARG A 255 -12.20 7.74 10.97
C ARG A 255 -11.54 6.57 10.23
N ARG A 256 -11.41 5.42 10.89
CA ARG A 256 -10.97 4.19 10.21
C ARG A 256 -12.09 3.65 9.30
N PRO A 257 -11.77 2.87 8.24
CA PRO A 257 -12.76 2.08 7.53
C PRO A 257 -13.47 1.12 8.49
N LYS A 258 -14.76 0.88 8.28
CA LYS A 258 -15.64 0.16 9.23
C LYS A 258 -15.13 -1.22 9.65
N GLN A 259 -14.60 -2.00 8.71
CA GLN A 259 -14.13 -3.35 8.94
C GLN A 259 -12.65 -3.42 9.32
N ALA A 260 -11.90 -2.31 9.26
CA ALA A 260 -10.46 -2.32 9.44
C ALA A 260 -10.06 -2.76 10.85
N PHE A 261 -9.20 -3.78 10.96
CA PHE A 261 -8.70 -4.26 12.26
C PHE A 261 -7.18 -4.12 12.43
N GLY A 262 -6.42 -3.74 11.39
CA GLY A 262 -5.01 -3.40 11.53
C GLY A 262 -4.78 -2.24 12.52
N ARG A 263 -3.64 -2.24 13.21
CA ARG A 263 -3.23 -1.07 14.03
C ARG A 263 -2.77 0.09 13.15
N ASN A 264 -2.73 1.26 13.75
CA ASN A 264 -2.04 2.41 13.18
C ASN A 264 -0.53 2.30 13.46
N LEU A 265 0.31 2.43 12.43
CA LEU A 265 1.77 2.42 12.50
C LEU A 265 2.41 3.74 12.96
N LEU A 266 1.68 4.87 12.95
CA LEU A 266 2.24 6.17 13.33
C LEU A 266 2.78 6.21 14.77
N PRO A 267 2.12 5.65 15.80
CA PRO A 267 2.70 5.50 17.13
C PRO A 267 4.10 4.87 17.13
N LEU A 268 4.28 3.77 16.38
CA LEU A 268 5.56 3.08 16.26
C LEU A 268 6.61 3.95 15.55
N ALA A 269 6.18 4.70 14.53
CA ALA A 269 7.01 5.69 13.84
C ALA A 269 7.45 6.87 14.72
N PHE A 270 6.94 6.98 15.96
CA PHE A 270 7.33 8.00 16.94
C PHE A 270 7.98 7.38 18.19
N GLY A 271 8.39 6.12 18.10
CA GLY A 271 9.15 5.41 19.13
C GLY A 271 8.29 4.74 20.19
N GLU A 272 6.98 4.66 20.01
CA GLU A 272 6.15 3.80 20.85
C GLU A 272 6.52 2.34 20.61
N LYS A 273 6.53 1.53 21.68
CA LYS A 273 6.89 0.12 21.59
C LYS A 273 5.66 -0.68 21.18
N THR A 274 5.87 -1.62 20.27
CA THR A 274 4.89 -2.68 19.99
C THR A 274 4.65 -3.50 21.25
N GLU A 275 3.40 -3.63 21.66
CA GLU A 275 3.01 -4.64 22.63
C GLU A 275 3.04 -6.02 21.97
N TYR A 276 3.66 -7.00 22.63
CA TYR A 276 3.76 -8.38 22.14
C TYR A 276 2.37 -9.01 21.87
N SER A 277 1.36 -8.60 22.62
CA SER A 277 -0.04 -9.02 22.49
C SER A 277 -0.67 -8.67 21.14
N TYR A 278 -0.15 -7.68 20.40
CA TYR A 278 -0.79 -7.26 19.15
C TYR A 278 -0.85 -8.37 18.10
N HIS A 279 0.24 -9.13 17.93
CA HIS A 279 0.25 -10.22 16.95
C HIS A 279 -0.76 -11.32 17.31
N ILE A 280 -0.87 -11.64 18.60
CA ILE A 280 -1.86 -12.59 19.12
C ILE A 280 -3.29 -12.08 18.85
N GLN A 281 -3.56 -10.80 19.16
CA GLN A 281 -4.87 -10.20 18.93
C GLN A 281 -5.25 -10.18 17.44
N LEU A 282 -4.28 -9.86 16.58
CA LEU A 282 -4.48 -9.85 15.14
C LEU A 282 -4.78 -11.26 14.62
N GLU A 283 -4.04 -12.27 15.08
CA GLU A 283 -4.30 -13.68 14.77
C GLU A 283 -5.69 -14.11 15.24
N GLU A 284 -6.09 -13.79 16.47
CA GLU A 284 -7.42 -14.09 17.02
C GLU A 284 -8.55 -13.45 16.19
N GLN A 285 -8.39 -12.18 15.80
CA GLN A 285 -9.35 -11.48 14.94
C GLN A 285 -9.45 -12.12 13.55
N LEU A 286 -8.32 -12.54 12.98
CA LEU A 286 -8.27 -13.24 11.71
C LEU A 286 -8.92 -14.63 11.80
N GLU A 287 -8.65 -15.39 12.86
CA GLU A 287 -9.30 -16.68 13.11
C GLU A 287 -10.81 -16.56 13.28
N GLU A 288 -11.27 -15.55 14.01
CA GLU A 288 -12.69 -15.28 14.17
C GLU A 288 -13.33 -14.93 12.81
N LEU A 289 -12.66 -14.10 12.00
CA LEU A 289 -13.11 -13.80 10.65
C LEU A 289 -13.26 -15.07 9.81
N TYR A 290 -12.27 -15.96 9.80
CA TYR A 290 -12.38 -17.23 9.06
C TYR A 290 -13.50 -18.13 9.58
N ARG A 291 -13.75 -18.13 10.89
CA ARG A 291 -14.86 -18.88 11.48
C ARG A 291 -16.20 -18.36 10.98
N LEU A 292 -16.36 -17.04 10.91
CA LEU A 292 -17.58 -16.38 10.41
C LEU A 292 -17.73 -16.51 8.89
N ASP A 293 -16.61 -16.55 8.17
CA ASP A 293 -16.55 -16.67 6.71
C ASP A 293 -16.61 -18.13 6.21
N GLN A 294 -16.75 -19.12 7.11
CA GLN A 294 -16.96 -20.50 6.69
C GLN A 294 -18.26 -20.61 5.87
N PRO A 295 -18.19 -21.19 4.66
CA PRO A 295 -19.37 -21.28 3.83
C PRO A 295 -20.42 -22.17 4.50
N ARG A 296 -21.68 -21.69 4.55
CA ARG A 296 -22.81 -22.27 5.32
C ARG A 296 -23.06 -23.77 5.11
N HIS A 297 -22.55 -24.38 4.03
CA HIS A 297 -22.67 -25.81 3.79
C HIS A 297 -21.80 -26.68 4.72
N LEU A 298 -20.78 -26.11 5.38
CA LEU A 298 -19.98 -26.81 6.40
C LEU A 298 -20.64 -26.83 7.78
N GLN A 299 -21.63 -25.96 8.03
CA GLN A 299 -22.36 -25.88 9.30
C GLN A 299 -23.54 -26.88 9.40
N GLN A 300 -23.81 -27.67 8.36
CA GLN A 300 -24.94 -28.63 8.32
C GLN A 300 -24.58 -30.06 8.75
N HIS A 301 -23.37 -30.29 9.26
CA HIS A 301 -22.88 -31.63 9.63
C HIS A 301 -22.46 -31.79 11.10
N THR A 302 -22.90 -30.90 11.99
CA THR A 302 -22.77 -31.07 13.45
C THR A 302 -24.10 -31.39 14.10
#